data_AF-A0A355YG08-F1
#
_entry.id   AF-A0A355YG08-F1
#
_cell.length_a   1.000
_cell.length_b   1.000
_cell.length_c   1.000
_cell.angle_alpha   90.00
_cell.angle_beta   90.00
_cell.angle_gamma   90.00
#
_symmetry.space_group_name_H-M   'P 1'
#
loop_
_entity.id
_entity.type
_entity.pdbx_description
1 polymer ?
#
loop_
_entity_poly.entity_id
_entity_poly.type
_entity_poly.pdbx_seq_one_letter_code
_entity_poly.pdbx_strand_id
1 'polypeptide(L)'
;DSFGFDYEVVYPRQILEGDLRSRFDVLILPSGALPLPKALAIEGKAGRTPASPDPATIPAEFRPMLGELEGDAAVAALRRFLQAGGHVVATGSSSGLALQLGLPLRSHLLAKGEDGQPRALSQREYYIP
;
A
#
# COMPACT_ATOMS: atom_id res chain seq x y z
N ASP A 1 8.75 27.41 -5.17
CA ASP A 1 8.63 25.97 -5.42
C ASP A 1 7.28 25.46 -4.97
N SER A 2 6.29 25.47 -5.86
CA SER A 2 5.01 24.80 -5.64
C SER A 2 4.53 24.32 -6.99
N PHE A 3 4.15 23.05 -7.07
CA PHE A 3 3.60 22.43 -8.27
C PHE A 3 2.17 22.90 -8.60
N GLY A 4 1.70 23.99 -7.96
CA GLY A 4 0.43 24.66 -8.27
C GLY A 4 -0.79 24.09 -7.55
N PHE A 5 -0.60 23.30 -6.50
CA PHE A 5 -1.68 22.71 -5.71
C PHE A 5 -1.35 22.71 -4.22
N ASP A 6 -2.40 22.86 -3.41
CA ASP A 6 -2.32 22.71 -1.95
C ASP A 6 -2.23 21.22 -1.59
N TYR A 7 -1.41 20.90 -0.59
CA TYR A 7 -1.31 19.55 -0.06
C TYR A 7 -1.19 19.56 1.46
N GLU A 8 -1.70 18.50 2.07
CA GLU A 8 -1.58 18.23 3.50
C GLU A 8 -0.97 16.85 3.70
N VAL A 9 -0.08 16.70 4.70
CA VAL A 9 0.38 15.39 5.14
C VAL A 9 -0.67 14.81 6.08
N VAL A 10 -1.23 13.67 5.70
CA VAL A 10 -2.17 12.91 6.53
C VAL A 10 -1.50 11.68 7.12
N TYR A 11 -1.76 11.45 8.40
CA TYR A 11 -1.18 10.33 9.16
C TYR A 11 -2.15 9.14 9.25
N PRO A 12 -1.67 7.94 9.59
CA PRO A 12 -2.47 6.71 9.57
C PRO A 12 -3.81 6.81 10.30
N ARG A 13 -3.85 7.44 11.48
CA ARG A 13 -5.08 7.62 12.25
C ARG A 13 -6.14 8.39 11.47
N GLN A 14 -5.77 9.51 10.85
CA GLN A 14 -6.69 10.33 10.06
C GLN A 14 -7.24 9.56 8.85
N ILE A 15 -6.40 8.71 8.24
CA ILE A 15 -6.84 7.87 7.12
C ILE A 15 -7.84 6.80 7.59
N LEU A 16 -7.58 6.17 8.75
CA LEU A 16 -8.42 5.12 9.31
C LEU A 16 -9.74 5.64 9.87
N GLU A 17 -9.75 6.85 10.43
CA GLU A 17 -10.96 7.55 10.92
C GLU A 17 -11.94 7.86 9.78
N GLY A 18 -11.43 8.04 8.55
CA GLY A 18 -12.25 8.22 7.36
C GLY A 18 -12.53 9.68 7.02
N ASP A 19 -13.64 9.93 6.32
CA ASP A 19 -14.04 11.24 5.80
C ASP A 19 -13.00 11.97 4.93
N LEU A 20 -12.00 11.25 4.41
CA LEU A 20 -10.95 11.85 3.58
C LEU A 20 -11.48 12.55 2.33
N ARG A 21 -12.61 12.08 1.78
CA ARG A 21 -13.17 12.64 0.54
C ARG A 21 -13.72 14.05 0.74
N SER A 22 -14.19 14.41 1.94
CA SER A 22 -14.68 15.77 2.21
C SER A 22 -13.55 16.81 2.16
N ARG A 23 -12.30 16.37 2.29
CA ARG A 23 -11.10 17.21 2.39
C ARG A 23 -10.17 17.07 1.19
N PHE A 24 -10.11 15.91 0.56
CA PHE A 24 -9.13 15.58 -0.48
C PHE A 24 -9.80 14.94 -1.69
N ASP A 25 -9.35 15.34 -2.89
CA ASP A 25 -9.69 14.66 -4.14
C ASP A 25 -8.70 13.53 -4.46
N VAL A 26 -7.43 13.72 -4.09
CA VAL A 26 -6.33 12.80 -4.39
C VAL A 26 -5.57 12.44 -3.12
N LEU A 27 -5.33 11.15 -2.91
CA LEU A 27 -4.45 10.63 -1.86
C LEU A 27 -3.18 10.04 -2.51
N ILE A 28 -2.02 10.55 -2.13
CA ILE A 28 -0.72 10.04 -2.60
C ILE A 28 -0.15 9.11 -1.54
N LEU A 29 0.02 7.84 -1.88
CA LEU A 29 0.62 6.81 -1.03
C LEU A 29 2.03 6.49 -1.52
N PRO A 30 3.08 7.11 -0.94
CA PRO A 30 4.45 6.80 -1.32
C PRO A 30 4.83 5.36 -0.94
N SER A 31 5.95 4.87 -1.45
CA SER A 31 6.52 3.61 -1.00
C SER A 31 6.72 3.61 0.52
N GLY A 32 6.33 2.54 1.19
CA GLY A 32 6.38 2.39 2.65
C GLY A 32 5.11 2.83 3.39
N ALA A 33 4.16 3.51 2.72
CA ALA A 33 2.88 3.87 3.34
C ALA A 33 1.98 2.64 3.57
N LEU A 34 2.04 1.64 2.69
CA LEU A 34 1.42 0.33 2.88
C LEU A 34 2.47 -0.79 2.75
N PRO A 35 2.31 -1.90 3.48
CA PRO A 35 3.17 -3.06 3.35
C PRO A 35 2.99 -3.72 1.98
N LEU A 36 4.09 -4.22 1.41
CA LEU A 36 4.03 -4.98 0.16
C LEU A 36 3.34 -6.34 0.43
N PRO A 37 2.28 -6.72 -0.30
CA PRO A 37 1.63 -8.01 -0.14
C PRO A 37 2.63 -9.16 -0.37
N LYS A 38 2.49 -10.25 0.40
CA LYS A 38 3.35 -11.45 0.27
C LYS A 38 3.43 -11.99 -1.16
N ALA A 39 2.34 -11.89 -1.92
CA ALA A 39 2.28 -12.32 -3.32
C ALA A 39 3.22 -11.52 -4.26
N LEU A 40 3.66 -10.33 -3.86
CA LEU A 40 4.62 -9.50 -4.57
C LEU A 40 6.00 -9.46 -3.87
N ALA A 41 6.15 -10.14 -2.74
CA ALA A 41 7.41 -10.18 -2.03
C ALA A 41 8.41 -11.00 -2.85
N ILE A 42 9.57 -10.40 -3.13
CA ILE A 42 10.70 -11.12 -3.71
C ILE A 42 11.34 -11.94 -2.60
N GLU A 43 11.64 -13.22 -2.85
CA GLU A 43 12.32 -14.10 -1.89
C GLU A 43 13.59 -13.41 -1.33
N GLY A 44 13.73 -13.40 0.00
CA GLY A 44 14.83 -12.72 0.70
C GLY A 44 14.72 -11.19 0.82
N LYS A 45 13.70 -10.55 0.24
CA LYS A 45 13.39 -9.11 0.36
C LYS A 45 11.99 -8.86 0.89
N ALA A 46 11.54 -9.65 1.87
CA ALA A 46 10.38 -9.27 2.66
C ALA A 46 10.73 -7.98 3.42
N GLY A 47 10.08 -6.86 3.08
CA GLY A 47 10.24 -5.62 3.80
C GLY A 47 9.92 -5.84 5.28
N ARG A 48 10.85 -5.50 6.17
CA ARG A 48 10.58 -5.49 7.60
C ARG A 48 9.73 -4.24 7.88
N THR A 49 8.47 -4.39 8.24
CA THR A 49 7.73 -3.31 8.89
C THR A 49 8.38 -3.10 10.27
N PRO A 50 8.97 -1.93 10.56
CA PRO A 50 9.44 -1.64 11.90
C PRO A 50 8.25 -1.61 12.86
N ALA A 51 8.41 -2.17 14.06
CA ALA A 51 7.36 -2.13 15.07
C ALA A 51 7.01 -0.68 15.42
N SER A 52 5.71 -0.39 15.54
CA SER A 52 5.27 0.90 16.08
C SER A 52 5.91 1.20 17.44
N PRO A 53 6.41 2.43 17.65
CA PRO A 53 6.93 2.84 18.94
C PRO A 53 5.80 2.94 19.98
N ASP A 54 6.12 2.71 21.25
CA ASP A 54 5.19 2.94 22.36
C ASP A 54 4.84 4.43 22.45
N PRO A 55 3.56 4.83 22.31
CA PRO A 55 3.14 6.23 22.39
C PRO A 55 3.55 6.94 23.70
N ALA A 56 3.74 6.20 24.79
CA ALA A 56 4.19 6.75 26.07
C ALA A 56 5.63 7.29 26.00
N THR A 57 6.44 6.75 25.09
CA THR A 57 7.84 7.17 24.86
C THR A 57 7.98 8.31 23.87
N ILE A 58 6.86 8.72 23.23
CA ILE A 58 6.82 9.77 22.21
C ILE A 58 6.19 11.05 22.79
N PRO A 59 6.81 12.23 22.60
CA PRO A 59 6.22 13.52 22.99
C PRO A 59 4.81 13.73 22.43
N ALA A 60 3.95 14.38 23.21
CA ALA A 60 2.52 14.46 22.93
C ALA A 60 2.22 15.10 21.55
N GLU A 61 3.03 16.06 21.13
CA GLU A 61 2.96 16.75 19.85
C GLU A 61 3.16 15.83 18.64
N PHE A 62 3.87 14.70 18.79
CA PHE A 62 4.13 13.75 17.69
C PHE A 62 3.21 12.53 17.73
N ARG A 63 2.43 12.33 18.81
CA ARG A 63 1.49 11.21 18.91
C ARG A 63 0.43 11.15 17.80
N PRO A 64 -0.06 12.28 17.24
CA PRO A 64 -0.97 12.24 16.09
C PRO A 64 -0.35 11.59 14.84
N MET A 65 0.97 11.60 14.74
CA MET A 65 1.71 11.01 13.62
C MET A 65 1.82 9.48 13.70
N LEU A 66 1.52 8.91 14.88
CA LEU A 66 1.69 7.48 15.14
C LEU A 66 0.54 6.66 14.57
N GLY A 67 0.89 5.48 14.07
CA GLY A 67 -0.04 4.46 13.63
C GLY A 67 0.54 3.69 12.45
N GLU A 68 -0.20 2.68 12.02
CA GLU A 68 0.16 1.83 10.88
C GLU A 68 -1.04 1.74 9.94
N LEU A 69 -0.77 1.83 8.64
CA LEU A 69 -1.76 1.52 7.62
C LEU A 69 -1.57 0.07 7.18
N GLU A 70 -2.15 -0.85 7.93
CA GLU A 70 -2.04 -2.27 7.64
C GLU A 70 -3.40 -3.00 7.74
N GLY A 71 -3.43 -4.19 7.15
CA GLY A 71 -4.57 -5.10 7.23
C GLY A 71 -5.87 -4.58 6.62
N ASP A 72 -6.97 -5.22 7.01
CA ASP A 72 -8.29 -4.99 6.42
C ASP A 72 -8.83 -3.59 6.72
N ALA A 73 -8.45 -2.99 7.85
CA ALA A 73 -8.91 -1.65 8.22
C ALA A 73 -8.39 -0.59 7.25
N ALA A 74 -7.10 -0.63 6.91
CA ALA A 74 -6.50 0.28 5.93
C ALA A 74 -7.13 0.09 4.54
N VAL A 75 -7.29 -1.17 4.09
CA VAL A 75 -7.91 -1.48 2.81
C VAL A 75 -9.37 -0.99 2.76
N ALA A 76 -10.13 -1.16 3.84
CA ALA A 76 -11.52 -0.69 3.92
C ALA A 76 -11.63 0.84 3.90
N ALA A 77 -10.74 1.55 4.61
CA ALA A 77 -10.71 3.01 4.60
C ALA A 77 -10.37 3.56 3.20
N LEU A 78 -9.34 3.01 2.55
CA LEU A 78 -8.94 3.40 1.20
C LEU A 78 -10.02 3.04 0.16
N ARG A 79 -10.68 1.89 0.31
CA ARG A 79 -11.83 1.51 -0.53
C ARG A 79 -12.98 2.51 -0.40
N ARG A 80 -13.30 2.96 0.82
CA ARG A 80 -14.34 3.98 1.04
C ARG A 80 -14.00 5.29 0.34
N PHE A 81 -12.76 5.75 0.44
CA PHE A 81 -12.31 6.96 -0.26
C PHE A 81 -12.46 6.83 -1.80
N LEU A 82 -12.02 5.70 -2.36
CA LEU A 82 -12.18 5.40 -3.80
C LEU A 82 -13.65 5.34 -4.22
N GLN A 83 -14.51 4.68 -3.43
CA GLN A 83 -15.94 4.55 -3.70
C GLN A 83 -16.68 5.89 -3.60
N ALA A 84 -16.20 6.81 -2.78
CA ALA A 84 -16.70 8.18 -2.69
C ALA A 84 -16.20 9.09 -3.84
N GLY A 85 -15.51 8.53 -4.84
CA GLY A 85 -15.00 9.26 -6.00
C GLY A 85 -13.65 9.93 -5.81
N GLY A 86 -12.91 9.57 -4.75
CA GLY A 86 -11.53 9.99 -4.58
C GLY A 86 -10.56 9.18 -5.44
N HIS A 87 -9.36 9.71 -5.66
CA HIS A 87 -8.31 9.06 -6.44
C HIS A 87 -7.08 8.72 -5.61
N VAL A 88 -6.54 7.51 -5.75
CA VAL A 88 -5.31 7.10 -5.05
C VAL A 88 -4.17 6.96 -6.05
N VAL A 89 -3.06 7.65 -5.79
CA VAL A 89 -1.79 7.48 -6.51
C VAL A 89 -0.83 6.73 -5.58
N ALA A 90 -0.53 5.47 -5.91
CA ALA A 90 0.33 4.62 -5.08
C ALA A 90 1.66 4.32 -5.78
N THR A 91 2.78 4.42 -5.05
CA THR A 91 4.12 4.14 -5.58
C THR A 91 4.85 3.10 -4.72
N GLY A 92 5.82 2.41 -5.32
CA GLY A 92 6.63 1.39 -4.64
C GLY A 92 5.77 0.31 -3.96
N SER A 93 6.03 0.03 -2.67
CA SER A 93 5.29 -1.01 -1.93
C SER A 93 3.77 -0.77 -1.89
N SER A 94 3.36 0.50 -1.87
CA SER A 94 1.95 0.89 -1.77
C SER A 94 1.13 0.54 -3.01
N SER A 95 1.79 0.32 -4.16
CA SER A 95 1.12 -0.20 -5.36
C SER A 95 0.48 -1.57 -5.15
N GLY A 96 0.93 -2.31 -4.13
CA GLY A 96 0.32 -3.58 -3.69
C GLY A 96 -1.15 -3.47 -3.24
N LEU A 97 -1.63 -2.25 -2.93
CA LEU A 97 -3.03 -1.97 -2.63
C LEU A 97 -3.98 -2.54 -3.70
N ALA A 98 -3.58 -2.49 -4.97
CA ALA A 98 -4.40 -2.99 -6.06
C ALA A 98 -4.73 -4.49 -5.94
N LEU A 99 -3.80 -5.31 -5.43
CA LEU A 99 -4.07 -6.72 -5.14
C LEU A 99 -5.01 -6.89 -3.96
N GLN A 100 -4.81 -6.10 -2.89
CA GLN A 100 -5.67 -6.13 -1.70
C GLN A 100 -7.10 -5.66 -2.01
N LEU A 101 -7.26 -4.77 -2.99
CA LEU A 101 -8.57 -4.34 -3.48
C LEU A 101 -9.26 -5.37 -4.37
N GLY A 102 -8.56 -6.44 -4.77
CA GLY A 102 -9.07 -7.47 -5.67
C GLY A 102 -9.11 -7.03 -7.13
N LEU A 103 -8.33 -6.01 -7.51
CA LEU A 103 -8.24 -5.60 -8.92
C LEU A 103 -7.64 -6.75 -9.74
N PRO A 104 -8.00 -6.87 -11.04
CA PRO A 104 -7.59 -7.99 -11.89
C PRO A 104 -6.12 -7.88 -12.35
N LEU A 105 -5.20 -7.66 -11.41
CA LEU A 105 -3.75 -7.69 -11.66
C LEU A 105 -3.26 -9.14 -11.67
N ARG A 106 -2.39 -9.46 -12.63
CA ARG A 106 -1.78 -10.77 -12.77
C ARG A 106 -0.30 -10.61 -13.04
N SER A 107 0.52 -11.44 -12.40
CA SER A 107 1.94 -11.53 -12.73
C SER A 107 2.09 -12.29 -14.06
N HIS A 108 2.81 -11.68 -15.01
CA HIS A 108 3.20 -12.35 -16.26
C HIS A 108 4.40 -13.29 -16.08
N LEU A 109 5.00 -13.31 -14.89
CA LEU A 109 6.08 -14.22 -14.53
C LEU A 109 5.55 -15.55 -13.97
N LEU A 110 4.39 -15.97 -14.45
CA LEU A 110 3.73 -17.22 -14.08
C LEU A 110 3.56 -18.08 -15.33
N ALA A 111 3.98 -19.34 -15.27
CA ALA A 111 3.64 -20.36 -16.25
C ALA A 111 2.43 -21.18 -15.78
N LYS A 112 1.77 -21.86 -16.71
CA LYS A 112 0.78 -22.89 -16.37
C LYS A 112 1.53 -24.16 -15.92
N GLY A 113 1.32 -24.57 -14.68
CA GLY A 113 1.80 -25.84 -14.15
C GLY A 113 1.18 -27.03 -14.85
N GLU A 114 1.75 -28.22 -14.66
CA GLU A 114 1.25 -29.47 -15.24
C GLU A 114 -0.17 -29.81 -14.75
N ASP A 115 -0.53 -29.34 -13.56
CA ASP A 115 -1.85 -29.43 -12.94
C ASP A 115 -2.83 -28.32 -13.39
N GLY A 116 -2.39 -27.42 -14.28
CA GLY A 116 -3.15 -26.28 -14.75
C GLY A 116 -3.16 -25.07 -13.81
N GLN A 117 -2.50 -25.15 -12.65
CA GLN A 117 -2.39 -24.04 -11.69
C GLN A 117 -1.22 -23.11 -12.05
N PRO A 118 -1.29 -21.82 -11.68
CA PRO A 118 -0.18 -20.90 -11.92
C PRO A 118 1.06 -21.29 -11.10
N ARG A 119 2.18 -21.51 -11.78
CA ARG A 119 3.51 -21.78 -11.21
C ARG A 119 4.43 -20.60 -11.50
N ALA A 120 5.22 -20.15 -10.51
CA ALA A 120 6.24 -19.14 -10.74
C ALA A 120 7.29 -19.62 -11.78
N LEU A 121 7.67 -18.75 -12.70
CA LEU A 121 8.81 -19.00 -13.60
C LEU A 121 10.08 -19.13 -12.76
N SER A 122 10.88 -20.16 -13.06
CA SER A 122 12.24 -20.27 -12.54
C SER A 122 13.12 -19.19 -13.17
N GLN A 123 14.25 -18.88 -12.52
CA GLN A 123 15.20 -17.89 -13.04
C GLN A 123 15.67 -18.22 -14.47
N ARG A 124 15.83 -19.51 -14.80
CA ARG A 124 16.23 -19.95 -16.14
C ARG A 124 15.14 -19.69 -17.19
N GLU A 125 13.88 -19.71 -16.81
CA GLU A 125 12.74 -19.54 -17.74
C GLU A 125 12.49 -18.08 -18.11
N TYR A 126 12.92 -17.11 -17.28
CA TYR A 126 12.73 -15.68 -17.55
C TYR A 126 14.03 -14.91 -17.86
N TYR A 127 15.20 -15.53 -17.72
CA TYR A 127 16.47 -14.88 -18.06
C TYR A 127 16.60 -14.70 -19.58
N ILE A 128 16.71 -13.45 -20.03
CA ILE A 128 17.08 -13.09 -21.40
C ILE A 128 18.54 -12.59 -21.37
N PRO A 129 19.48 -13.25 -22.08
CA PRO A 129 20.90 -12.91 -22.06
C PRO A 129 21.22 -11.55 -22.71
#